data_AF-A0A8K1FXR2-F1
#
_entry.id   AF-A0A8K1FXR2-F1
#
_cell.length_a   1.000
_cell.length_b   1.000
_cell.length_c   1.000
_cell.angle_alpha   90.00
_cell.angle_beta   90.00
_cell.angle_gamma   90.00
#
_symmetry.space_group_name_H-M   'P 1'
#
loop_
_entity.id
_entity.type
_entity.pdbx_description
1 polymer ?
#
loop_
_entity_poly.entity_id
_entity_poly.type
_entity_poly.pdbx_seq_one_letter_code
_entity_poly.pdbx_strand_id
1 'polypeptide(L)'
;MLALVRWPQVEMRRGVVGALRNCCFQHENHEWLLSPDVDALPLLLLPLAGPEDLPEEEMDQLPVDLQYLPPEHRREEEPEIRKMLLETLMLLAATKPGRCHLRSQGSYLVLRELHTWEKDPEVLSTCEKLIQVLIGDEPEEGMENLLEVTIPEEMERRLRDLDREEEEERRRKELKMS
;
A
#
# COMPACT_ATOMS: atom_id res chain seq x y z
N MET A 1 -4.50 -11.67 -16.39
CA MET A 1 -4.03 -10.61 -15.47
C MET A 1 -2.81 -10.99 -14.64
N LEU A 2 -2.52 -12.30 -14.42
CA LEU A 2 -1.22 -12.84 -13.96
C LEU A 2 0.05 -12.34 -14.71
N ALA A 3 -0.11 -11.59 -15.80
CA ALA A 3 0.97 -11.14 -16.66
C ALA A 3 1.77 -9.94 -16.10
N LEU A 4 1.23 -9.19 -15.13
CA LEU A 4 1.91 -7.99 -14.62
C LEU A 4 3.04 -8.31 -13.64
N VAL A 5 2.84 -9.31 -12.78
CA VAL A 5 3.74 -9.64 -11.68
C VAL A 5 4.94 -10.46 -12.13
N ARG A 6 4.82 -11.19 -13.24
CA ARG A 6 5.81 -12.18 -13.68
C ARG A 6 6.47 -11.85 -15.01
N TRP A 7 6.27 -10.63 -15.51
CA TRP A 7 6.93 -10.23 -16.75
C TRP A 7 8.46 -10.19 -16.53
N PRO A 8 9.29 -10.86 -17.34
CA PRO A 8 10.72 -10.98 -17.06
C PRO A 8 11.43 -9.62 -17.01
N GLN A 9 11.02 -8.69 -17.86
CA GLN A 9 11.61 -7.37 -17.99
C GLN A 9 11.09 -6.41 -16.91
N VAL A 10 12.01 -5.86 -16.12
CA VAL A 10 11.75 -4.90 -15.05
C VAL A 10 11.07 -3.65 -15.58
N GLU A 11 11.48 -3.16 -16.75
CA GLU A 11 10.98 -1.93 -17.37
C GLU A 11 9.49 -2.04 -17.72
N MET A 12 9.05 -3.23 -18.13
CA MET A 12 7.64 -3.48 -18.45
C MET A 12 6.79 -3.50 -17.19
N ARG A 13 7.26 -4.16 -16.12
CA ARG A 13 6.56 -4.18 -14.82
C ARG A 13 6.44 -2.76 -14.26
N ARG A 14 7.56 -2.02 -14.24
CA ARG A 14 7.60 -0.61 -13.85
C ARG A 14 6.65 0.25 -14.68
N GLY A 15 6.64 0.08 -16.00
CA GLY A 15 5.76 0.83 -16.91
C GLY A 15 4.28 0.58 -16.64
N VAL A 16 3.89 -0.67 -16.36
CA VAL A 16 2.49 -0.96 -16.03
C VAL A 16 2.10 -0.43 -14.66
N VAL A 17 2.93 -0.61 -13.63
CA VAL A 17 2.65 -0.05 -12.30
C VAL A 17 2.56 1.47 -12.39
N GLY A 18 3.43 2.12 -13.16
CA GLY A 18 3.37 3.56 -13.42
C GLY A 18 2.08 3.97 -14.13
N ALA A 19 1.61 3.21 -15.12
CA ALA A 19 0.34 3.48 -15.79
C ALA A 19 -0.87 3.35 -14.84
N LEU A 20 -0.90 2.31 -14.01
CA LEU A 20 -1.94 2.12 -12.98
C LEU A 20 -1.92 3.26 -11.96
N ARG A 21 -0.73 3.63 -11.46
CA ARG A 21 -0.55 4.77 -10.55
C ARG A 21 -1.09 6.05 -11.17
N ASN A 22 -0.83 6.27 -12.46
CA ASN A 22 -1.32 7.45 -13.16
C ASN A 22 -2.86 7.52 -13.19
N CYS A 23 -3.53 6.38 -13.40
CA CYS A 23 -5.00 6.31 -13.31
C CYS A 23 -5.53 6.66 -11.91
N CYS A 24 -4.76 6.38 -10.86
CA CYS A 24 -5.14 6.63 -9.47
C CYS A 24 -4.96 8.09 -9.03
N PHE A 25 -4.44 8.99 -9.86
CA PHE A 25 -4.37 10.42 -9.50
C PHE A 25 -5.73 11.12 -9.51
N GLN A 26 -6.67 10.64 -10.35
CA GLN A 26 -8.04 11.16 -10.38
C GLN A 26 -8.88 10.40 -9.36
N HIS A 27 -9.11 11.01 -8.20
CA HIS A 27 -9.80 10.33 -7.10
C HIS A 27 -11.27 10.04 -7.39
N GLU A 28 -11.91 10.77 -8.32
CA GLU A 28 -13.28 10.46 -8.74
C GLU A 28 -13.40 9.07 -9.38
N ASN A 29 -12.28 8.52 -9.88
CA ASN A 29 -12.25 7.19 -10.49
C ASN A 29 -11.92 6.07 -9.50
N HIS A 30 -11.59 6.36 -8.24
CA HIS A 30 -11.14 5.32 -7.29
C HIS A 30 -12.19 4.24 -7.08
N GLU A 31 -13.46 4.61 -6.92
CA GLU A 31 -14.55 3.64 -6.76
C GLU A 31 -14.70 2.74 -7.99
N TRP A 32 -14.55 3.30 -9.20
CA TRP A 32 -14.61 2.53 -10.43
C TRP A 32 -13.38 1.62 -10.61
N LEU A 33 -12.18 2.10 -10.29
CA LEU A 33 -10.95 1.30 -10.35
C LEU A 33 -10.98 0.12 -9.36
N LEU A 34 -11.64 0.29 -8.22
CA LEU A 34 -11.85 -0.74 -7.20
C LEU A 34 -13.13 -1.55 -7.41
N SER A 35 -13.95 -1.20 -8.41
CA SER A 35 -15.16 -1.95 -8.71
C SER A 35 -14.82 -3.28 -9.38
N PRO A 36 -15.75 -4.25 -9.40
CA PRO A 36 -15.57 -5.50 -10.14
C PRO A 36 -15.31 -5.33 -11.65
N ASP A 37 -15.55 -4.15 -12.23
CA ASP A 37 -15.30 -3.90 -13.65
C ASP A 37 -13.81 -3.84 -13.98
N VAL A 38 -13.00 -3.32 -13.05
CA VAL A 38 -11.54 -3.17 -13.20
C VAL A 38 -10.79 -4.10 -12.25
N ASP A 39 -11.30 -4.26 -11.03
CA ASP A 39 -10.74 -5.09 -9.96
C ASP A 39 -9.23 -4.84 -9.77
N ALA A 40 -8.86 -3.57 -9.59
CA ALA A 40 -7.45 -3.18 -9.56
C ALA A 40 -6.71 -3.66 -8.29
N LEU A 41 -7.41 -3.86 -7.17
CA LEU A 41 -6.77 -4.11 -5.88
C LEU A 41 -5.95 -5.42 -5.86
N PRO A 42 -6.48 -6.58 -6.31
CA PRO A 42 -5.67 -7.80 -6.39
C PRO A 42 -4.42 -7.64 -7.25
N LEU A 43 -4.49 -6.87 -8.33
CA LEU A 43 -3.35 -6.61 -9.22
C LEU A 43 -2.23 -5.83 -8.53
N LEU A 44 -2.59 -4.95 -7.59
CA LEU A 44 -1.64 -4.15 -6.80
C LEU A 44 -1.09 -4.92 -5.59
N LEU A 45 -1.90 -5.76 -4.95
CA LEU A 45 -1.49 -6.53 -3.77
C LEU A 45 -0.69 -7.79 -4.11
N LEU A 46 -0.99 -8.48 -5.21
CA LEU A 46 -0.34 -9.75 -5.56
C LEU A 46 1.21 -9.66 -5.68
N PRO A 47 1.81 -8.61 -6.27
CA PRO A 47 3.27 -8.43 -6.25
C PRO A 47 3.86 -8.16 -4.87
N LEU A 48 3.05 -7.72 -3.92
CA LEU A 48 3.46 -7.43 -2.54
C LEU A 48 3.26 -8.63 -1.61
N ALA A 49 2.43 -9.59 -2.00
CA ALA A 49 2.16 -10.82 -1.26
C ALA A 49 3.28 -11.86 -1.44
N GLY A 50 3.57 -12.61 -0.37
CA GLY A 50 4.48 -13.75 -0.37
C GLY A 50 3.74 -15.07 -0.16
N PRO A 51 4.47 -16.18 -0.09
CA PRO A 51 3.89 -17.52 0.10
C PRO A 51 3.66 -17.85 1.59
N GLU A 52 3.37 -16.84 2.43
CA GLU A 52 3.13 -17.06 3.85
C GLU A 52 1.88 -17.92 4.09
N ASP A 53 1.96 -18.80 5.09
CA ASP A 53 0.85 -19.63 5.53
C ASP A 53 0.04 -18.84 6.58
N LEU A 54 -1.02 -18.17 6.12
CA LEU A 54 -1.94 -17.43 6.97
C LEU A 54 -3.03 -18.35 7.51
N PRO A 55 -3.57 -18.09 8.73
CA PRO A 55 -4.74 -18.79 9.24
C PRO A 55 -5.92 -18.77 8.26
N GLU A 56 -6.75 -19.82 8.25
CA GLU A 56 -7.91 -19.95 7.36
C GLU A 56 -8.85 -18.73 7.44
N GLU A 57 -9.11 -18.23 8.66
CA GLU A 57 -9.92 -17.03 8.90
C GLU A 57 -9.33 -15.75 8.28
N GLU A 58 -8.00 -15.67 8.16
CA GLU A 58 -7.30 -14.56 7.48
C GLU A 58 -7.33 -14.75 5.96
N MET A 59 -7.19 -15.99 5.47
CA MET A 59 -7.28 -16.31 4.04
C MET A 59 -8.66 -15.97 3.47
N ASP A 60 -9.73 -16.25 4.21
CA ASP A 60 -11.12 -15.96 3.78
C ASP A 60 -11.39 -14.46 3.56
N GLN A 61 -10.56 -13.57 4.12
CA GLN A 61 -10.67 -12.12 3.93
C GLN A 61 -9.96 -11.62 2.67
N LEU A 62 -9.05 -12.40 2.11
CA LEU A 62 -8.25 -12.00 0.95
C LEU A 62 -9.04 -12.24 -0.35
N PRO A 63 -8.76 -11.44 -1.41
CA PRO A 63 -9.23 -11.76 -2.76
C PRO A 63 -8.75 -13.15 -3.19
N VAL A 64 -9.56 -13.85 -4.00
CA VAL A 64 -9.30 -15.23 -4.43
C VAL A 64 -7.89 -15.41 -5.02
N ASP A 65 -7.41 -14.43 -5.79
CA ASP A 65 -6.09 -14.46 -6.42
C ASP A 65 -4.91 -14.40 -5.43
N LEU A 66 -5.15 -14.00 -4.18
CA LEU A 66 -4.15 -13.89 -3.12
C LEU A 66 -4.22 -15.05 -2.10
N GLN A 67 -5.23 -15.90 -2.18
CA GLN A 67 -5.38 -17.03 -1.28
C GLN A 67 -4.46 -18.19 -1.70
N TYR A 68 -3.85 -18.85 -0.72
CA TYR A 68 -3.07 -20.09 -0.90
C TYR A 68 -2.02 -20.00 -2.02
N LEU A 69 -1.22 -18.92 -2.00
CA LEU A 69 -0.16 -18.71 -2.99
C LEU A 69 0.85 -19.87 -2.98
N PRO A 70 1.35 -20.30 -4.16
CA PRO A 70 2.26 -21.43 -4.23
C PRO A 70 3.62 -21.10 -3.58
N PRO A 71 4.37 -22.09 -3.05
CA PRO A 71 5.66 -21.87 -2.39
C PRO A 71 6.72 -21.15 -3.25
N GLU A 72 6.61 -21.29 -4.57
CA GLU A 72 7.47 -20.63 -5.56
C GLU A 72 7.06 -19.18 -5.85
N HIS A 73 5.91 -18.72 -5.34
CA HIS A 73 5.53 -17.32 -5.43
C HIS A 73 6.54 -16.45 -4.69
N ARG A 74 6.86 -15.32 -5.30
CA ARG A 74 7.83 -14.35 -4.79
C ARG A 74 7.21 -12.98 -4.94
N ARG A 75 7.46 -12.14 -3.94
CA ARG A 75 7.22 -10.69 -4.03
C ARG A 75 8.05 -10.11 -5.17
N GLU A 76 7.61 -8.97 -5.67
CA GLU A 76 8.39 -8.15 -6.60
C GLU A 76 9.80 -7.91 -6.04
N GLU A 77 10.82 -8.20 -6.84
CA GLU A 77 12.22 -8.15 -6.41
C GLU A 77 12.76 -6.72 -6.34
N GLU A 78 12.24 -5.83 -7.19
CA GLU A 78 12.70 -4.45 -7.32
C GLU A 78 12.07 -3.53 -6.26
N PRO A 79 12.87 -2.97 -5.31
CA PRO A 79 12.33 -2.12 -4.24
C PRO A 79 11.57 -0.91 -4.76
N GLU A 80 12.03 -0.30 -5.84
CA GLU A 80 11.37 0.86 -6.44
C GLU A 80 9.96 0.53 -6.96
N ILE A 81 9.77 -0.68 -7.52
CA ILE A 81 8.44 -1.12 -7.99
C ILE A 81 7.53 -1.41 -6.78
N ARG A 82 8.06 -2.06 -5.72
CA ARG A 82 7.29 -2.25 -4.46
C ARG A 82 6.86 -0.93 -3.86
N LYS A 83 7.76 0.06 -3.79
CA LYS A 83 7.43 1.41 -3.33
C LYS A 83 6.32 2.03 -4.18
N MET A 84 6.41 1.92 -5.50
CA MET A 84 5.41 2.48 -6.43
C MET A 84 4.03 1.83 -6.25
N LEU A 85 3.97 0.52 -5.98
CA LEU A 85 2.74 -0.19 -5.65
C LEU A 85 2.13 0.32 -4.35
N LEU A 86 2.94 0.47 -3.29
CA LEU A 86 2.50 1.01 -2.01
C LEU A 86 1.99 2.45 -2.14
N GLU A 87 2.68 3.30 -2.90
CA GLU A 87 2.21 4.66 -3.19
C GLU A 87 0.90 4.67 -3.98
N THR A 88 0.70 3.70 -4.86
CA THR A 88 -0.56 3.56 -5.61
C THR A 88 -1.71 3.15 -4.68
N LEU A 89 -1.48 2.21 -3.77
CA LEU A 89 -2.44 1.86 -2.72
C LEU A 89 -2.72 3.05 -1.79
N MET A 90 -1.72 3.87 -1.48
CA MET A 90 -1.89 5.10 -0.71
C MET A 90 -2.79 6.11 -1.42
N LEU A 91 -2.64 6.28 -2.74
CA LEU A 91 -3.54 7.14 -3.52
C LEU A 91 -4.99 6.65 -3.41
N LEU A 92 -5.22 5.35 -3.59
CA LEU A 92 -6.55 4.76 -3.45
C LEU A 92 -7.09 4.93 -2.02
N ALA A 93 -6.25 4.75 -1.00
CA ALA A 93 -6.60 4.96 0.41
C ALA A 93 -6.81 6.44 0.79
N ALA A 94 -6.60 7.39 -0.11
CA ALA A 94 -6.83 8.79 0.18
C ALA A 94 -8.33 9.11 0.31
N THR A 95 -9.20 8.35 -0.35
CA THR A 95 -10.66 8.49 -0.25
C THR A 95 -11.24 7.48 0.74
N LYS A 96 -12.34 7.84 1.39
CA LYS A 96 -13.08 6.93 2.28
C LYS A 96 -13.53 5.63 1.59
N PRO A 97 -14.17 5.66 0.40
CA PRO A 97 -14.53 4.43 -0.31
C PRO A 97 -13.31 3.53 -0.56
N GLY A 98 -12.17 4.12 -0.94
CA GLY A 98 -10.93 3.39 -1.12
C GLY A 98 -10.41 2.75 0.16
N ARG A 99 -10.35 3.48 1.29
CA ARG A 99 -9.97 2.90 2.60
C ARG A 99 -10.89 1.76 3.00
N CYS A 100 -12.20 1.97 2.91
CA CYS A 100 -13.19 0.94 3.24
C CYS A 100 -12.98 -0.32 2.39
N HIS A 101 -12.78 -0.16 1.08
CA HIS A 101 -12.54 -1.28 0.18
C HIS A 101 -11.23 -2.01 0.51
N LEU A 102 -10.11 -1.30 0.67
CA LEU A 102 -8.81 -1.88 1.05
C LEU A 102 -8.88 -2.67 2.36
N ARG A 103 -9.56 -2.11 3.39
CA ARG A 103 -9.78 -2.80 4.68
C ARG A 103 -10.62 -4.06 4.51
N SER A 104 -11.70 -3.97 3.73
CA SER A 104 -12.63 -5.10 3.52
C SER A 104 -12.04 -6.27 2.72
N GLN A 105 -10.96 -6.04 1.98
CA GLN A 105 -10.27 -7.03 1.16
C GLN A 105 -8.94 -7.50 1.79
N GLY A 106 -8.80 -7.37 3.10
CA GLY A 106 -7.64 -7.92 3.82
C GLY A 106 -6.29 -7.28 3.47
N SER A 107 -6.26 -6.08 2.87
CA SER A 107 -5.01 -5.40 2.48
C SER A 107 -4.00 -5.29 3.64
N TYR A 108 -4.49 -5.08 4.86
CA TYR A 108 -3.64 -5.01 6.05
C TYR A 108 -2.82 -6.28 6.27
N LEU A 109 -3.40 -7.47 6.01
CA LEU A 109 -2.72 -8.75 6.19
C LEU A 109 -1.52 -8.85 5.26
N VAL A 110 -1.71 -8.51 3.97
CA VAL A 110 -0.63 -8.47 2.98
C VAL A 110 0.48 -7.51 3.39
N LEU A 111 0.10 -6.31 3.85
CA LEU A 111 1.04 -5.28 4.25
C LEU A 111 1.79 -5.64 5.55
N ARG A 112 1.16 -6.34 6.49
CA ARG A 112 1.78 -6.83 7.73
C ARG A 112 2.91 -7.82 7.43
N GLU A 113 2.65 -8.78 6.54
CA GLU A 113 3.67 -9.74 6.13
C GLU A 113 4.76 -9.09 5.26
N LEU A 114 4.39 -8.15 4.38
CA LEU A 114 5.35 -7.36 3.62
C LEU A 114 6.28 -6.56 4.54
N HIS A 115 5.74 -5.87 5.54
CA HIS A 115 6.52 -5.07 6.50
C HIS A 115 7.56 -5.93 7.24
N THR A 116 7.17 -7.14 7.64
CA THR A 116 8.08 -8.09 8.32
C THR A 116 9.19 -8.60 7.39
N TRP A 117 8.89 -8.78 6.11
CA TRP A 117 9.82 -9.30 5.11
C TRP A 117 10.76 -8.23 4.50
N GLU A 118 10.27 -7.00 4.39
CA GLU A 118 10.95 -5.91 3.68
C GLU A 118 12.25 -5.46 4.38
N LYS A 119 13.24 -5.12 3.58
CA LYS A 119 14.58 -4.71 4.06
C LYS A 119 14.96 -3.31 3.59
N ASP A 120 14.35 -2.82 2.51
CA ASP A 120 14.59 -1.48 2.01
C ASP A 120 13.92 -0.44 2.93
N PRO A 121 14.69 0.50 3.52
CA PRO A 121 14.15 1.47 4.47
C PRO A 121 13.09 2.40 3.88
N GLU A 122 13.18 2.73 2.59
CA GLU A 122 12.20 3.60 1.93
C GLU A 122 10.90 2.85 1.67
N VAL A 123 10.97 1.59 1.24
CA VAL A 123 9.78 0.75 1.07
C VAL A 123 9.10 0.49 2.41
N LEU A 124 9.88 0.16 3.45
CA LEU A 124 9.38 -0.04 4.82
C LEU A 124 8.65 1.21 5.31
N SER A 125 9.24 2.39 5.12
CA SER A 125 8.63 3.68 5.44
C SER A 125 7.26 3.86 4.78
N THR A 126 7.17 3.59 3.49
CA THR A 126 5.92 3.77 2.74
C THR A 126 4.87 2.76 3.19
N CYS A 127 5.30 1.52 3.49
CA CYS A 127 4.44 0.47 4.02
C CYS A 127 3.86 0.84 5.40
N GLU A 128 4.70 1.34 6.31
CA GLU A 128 4.28 1.78 7.65
C GLU A 128 3.23 2.89 7.57
N LYS A 129 3.45 3.89 6.72
CA LYS A 129 2.48 4.98 6.50
C LYS A 129 1.15 4.45 5.98
N LEU A 130 1.18 3.52 5.03
CA LEU A 130 -0.06 2.92 4.49
C LEU A 130 -0.78 2.10 5.56
N ILE A 131 -0.06 1.30 6.35
CA ILE A 131 -0.63 0.55 7.47
C ILE A 131 -1.29 1.51 8.45
N GLN A 132 -0.63 2.60 8.85
CA GLN A 132 -1.19 3.61 9.76
C GLN A 132 -2.51 4.19 9.23
N VAL A 133 -2.60 4.49 7.93
CA VAL A 133 -3.85 4.96 7.30
C VAL A 133 -4.95 3.91 7.37
N LEU A 134 -4.62 2.63 7.18
CA LEU A 134 -5.62 1.55 7.18
C LEU A 134 -6.08 1.16 8.58
N ILE A 135 -5.22 1.23 9.60
CA ILE A 135 -5.60 0.90 10.98
C ILE A 135 -6.19 2.11 11.73
N GLY A 136 -5.93 3.32 11.26
CA GLY A 136 -6.42 4.54 11.87
C GLY A 136 -7.93 4.70 11.76
N ASP A 137 -8.48 5.51 12.67
CA ASP A 137 -9.90 5.88 12.65
C ASP A 137 -10.26 6.63 11.36
N GLU A 138 -11.51 6.48 10.93
CA GLU A 138 -12.01 7.18 9.76
C GLU A 138 -12.08 8.70 10.04
N PRO A 139 -11.61 9.57 9.12
CA PRO A 139 -11.72 11.02 9.28
C PRO A 139 -13.16 11.49 9.51
N GLU A 140 -13.28 12.68 10.12
CA GLU A 140 -14.57 13.33 10.35
C GLU A 140 -15.33 13.59 9.04
N GLU A 141 -16.66 13.71 9.14
CA GLU A 141 -17.52 14.02 8.00
C GLU A 141 -17.08 15.34 7.33
N GLY A 142 -16.86 15.30 6.01
CA GLY A 142 -16.28 16.42 5.26
C GLY A 142 -14.74 16.42 5.17
N MET A 143 -14.04 15.51 5.86
CA MET A 143 -12.59 15.27 5.73
C MET A 143 -12.26 13.90 5.11
N GLU A 144 -13.22 13.31 4.43
CA GLU A 144 -13.15 11.93 3.93
C GLU A 144 -12.18 11.75 2.76
N ASN A 145 -11.91 12.82 2.00
CA ASN A 145 -10.91 12.86 0.93
C ASN A 145 -9.64 13.57 1.39
N LEU A 146 -8.60 12.79 1.68
CA LEU A 146 -7.32 13.28 2.16
C LEU A 146 -6.56 14.12 1.12
N LEU A 147 -6.99 14.13 -0.15
CA LEU A 147 -6.39 14.94 -1.20
C LEU A 147 -6.96 16.37 -1.28
N GLU A 148 -8.16 16.60 -0.75
CA GLU A 148 -8.90 17.86 -0.89
C GLU A 148 -9.01 18.65 0.43
N VAL A 149 -8.63 18.04 1.56
CA VAL A 149 -8.72 18.66 2.88
C VAL A 149 -7.75 19.82 3.05
N THR A 150 -8.28 20.96 3.52
CA THR A 150 -7.46 22.05 4.04
C THR A 150 -6.97 21.67 5.43
N ILE A 151 -5.66 21.42 5.56
CA ILE A 151 -5.04 21.05 6.83
C ILE A 151 -5.08 22.27 7.78
N PRO A 152 -5.71 22.17 8.97
CA PRO A 152 -5.66 23.24 9.97
C PRO A 152 -4.21 23.50 10.44
N GLU A 153 -3.86 24.76 10.73
CA GLU A 153 -2.48 25.15 11.11
C GLU A 153 -1.94 24.43 12.35
N GLU A 154 -2.81 23.98 13.25
CA GLU A 154 -2.42 23.20 14.43
C GLU A 154 -2.00 21.77 14.04
N MET A 155 -2.77 21.14 13.15
CA MET A 155 -2.44 19.82 12.62
C MET A 155 -1.16 19.85 11.79
N GLU A 156 -0.98 20.90 10.97
CA GLU A 156 0.24 21.07 10.18
C GLU A 156 1.49 21.19 11.07
N ARG A 157 1.39 21.94 12.18
CA ARG A 157 2.48 22.01 13.17
C ARG A 157 2.78 20.64 13.78
N ARG A 158 1.74 19.93 14.22
CA ARG A 158 1.88 18.61 14.82
C ARG A 158 2.50 17.59 13.86
N LEU A 159 2.08 17.60 12.59
CA LEU A 159 2.65 16.74 11.55
C LEU A 159 4.14 17.02 11.34
N ARG A 160 4.53 18.31 11.23
CA ARG A 160 5.95 18.68 11.08
C ARG A 160 6.81 18.26 12.27
N ASP A 161 6.27 18.31 13.48
CA ASP A 161 7.01 17.89 14.68
C ASP A 161 7.20 16.36 14.69
N LEU A 162 6.16 15.59 14.34
CA LEU A 162 6.23 14.13 14.17
C LEU A 162 7.23 13.72 13.08
N ASP A 163 7.20 14.38 11.91
CA ASP A 163 8.14 14.10 10.81
C ASP A 163 9.60 14.29 11.26
N ARG A 164 9.87 15.33 12.07
CA ARG A 164 11.22 15.56 12.63
C ARG A 164 11.61 14.48 13.62
N GLU A 165 10.70 14.08 14.50
CA GLU A 165 10.95 13.01 15.47
C GLU A 165 11.27 11.68 14.76
N GLU A 166 10.51 11.34 13.71
CA GLU A 166 10.76 10.15 12.88
C GLU A 166 12.12 10.20 12.18
N GLU A 167 12.49 11.35 11.59
CA GLU A 167 13.81 11.55 10.97
C GLU A 167 14.95 11.41 12.00
N GLU A 168 14.79 11.97 13.19
CA GLU A 168 15.76 11.84 14.28
C GLU A 168 15.90 10.40 14.76
N GLU A 169 14.79 9.67 14.91
CA GLU A 169 14.80 8.26 15.25
C GLU A 169 15.49 7.41 14.18
N ARG A 170 15.24 7.68 12.90
CA ARG A 170 15.94 7.00 11.79
C ARG A 170 17.43 7.22 11.86
N ARG A 171 17.88 8.47 11.98
CA ARG A 171 19.30 8.79 12.13
C ARG A 171 19.92 8.10 13.34
N ARG A 172 19.20 8.03 14.46
CA ARG A 172 19.64 7.30 15.66
C ARG A 172 19.76 5.80 15.43
N LYS A 173 18.83 5.18 14.69
CA LYS A 173 18.89 3.75 14.34
C LYS A 173 20.06 3.46 13.40
N GLU A 174 20.29 4.32 12.40
CA GLU A 174 21.44 4.21 11.48
C GLU A 174 22.79 4.32 12.22
N LEU A 175 22.93 5.30 13.13
CA LEU A 175 24.13 5.47 13.96
C LEU A 175 24.41 4.29 14.91
N LYS A 176 23.38 3.55 15.32
CA LYS A 176 23.53 2.37 16.19
C LYS A 176 23.87 1.09 15.43
N MET A 177 23.68 1.07 14.11
CA MET A 177 24.00 -0.08 13.24
C MET A 177 25.37 0.05 12.56
N SER A 178 26.02 1.22 12.68
CA SER A 178 27.41 1.47 12.28
C SER A 178 28.38 1.26 13.42
#